data_AF-A0A8C4TFI7-F1
#
_entry.id   AF-A0A8C4TFI7-F1
#
_cell.length_a   1.000
_cell.length_b   1.000
_cell.length_c   1.000
_cell.angle_alpha   90.00
_cell.angle_beta   90.00
_cell.angle_gamma   90.00
#
_symmetry.space_group_name_H-M   'P 1'
#
loop_
_entity.id
_entity.type
_entity.pdbx_description
1 polymer ?
#
loop_
_entity_poly.entity_id
_entity_poly.type
_entity_poly.pdbx_seq_one_letter_code
_entity_poly.pdbx_strand_id
1 'polypeptide(L)'
;MDRRFEGGGLLLSPVEESSAEVSRDSGNVSQSESSGSVISDVLSSGDISQSPSFSMPGPPESTETENLLKNTAQSYSAYVKASAAEEIQNLEMSLEEMLVRVDEFVGMLDMIRNDTSQVVNDNLPQIYRKAEEMRAVYQKIDNLDAFVKMVGRNVAVMEEEVTQAEANLGTLPGTFKKFLRAISAPTFLNKTASPRRQQSQHSTMRVFSTDDYFCPESAEK
;
A
#
# COMPACT_ATOMS: atom_id res chain seq x y z
N MET A 1 -3.27 46.20 8.75
CA MET A 1 -4.59 45.53 8.73
C MET A 1 -4.33 44.06 8.47
N ASP A 2 -3.96 43.39 9.54
CA ASP A 2 -3.66 41.96 9.62
C ASP A 2 -4.92 41.13 9.40
N ARG A 3 -4.84 40.15 8.48
CA ARG A 3 -5.73 38.99 8.47
C ARG A 3 -4.88 37.73 8.38
N ARG A 4 -4.38 37.37 9.56
CA ARG A 4 -4.42 36.04 10.18
C ARG A 4 -4.66 34.87 9.20
N PHE A 5 -3.57 34.20 8.86
CA PHE A 5 -3.55 32.79 8.50
C PHE A 5 -3.99 31.95 9.70
N GLU A 6 -5.04 31.15 9.57
CA GLU A 6 -5.27 29.97 10.41
C GLU A 6 -6.06 28.92 9.63
N GLY A 7 -5.64 27.65 9.80
CA GLY A 7 -6.52 26.50 9.67
C GLY A 7 -6.16 25.53 8.54
N GLY A 8 -5.46 24.44 8.88
CA GLY A 8 -5.51 23.21 8.07
C GLY A 8 -4.19 22.55 7.70
N GLY A 9 -3.10 22.76 8.46
CA GLY A 9 -1.93 21.89 8.36
C GLY A 9 -2.23 20.55 9.00
N LEU A 10 -2.51 19.51 8.19
CA LEU A 10 -2.46 18.12 8.63
C LEU A 10 -0.99 17.77 8.88
N LEU A 11 -0.54 18.03 10.11
CA LEU A 11 0.74 17.58 10.64
C LEU A 11 0.73 16.06 10.71
N LEU A 12 1.54 15.45 9.84
CA LEU A 12 2.00 14.07 9.95
C LEU A 12 2.62 13.87 11.34
N SER A 13 2.04 12.96 12.12
CA SER A 13 2.61 12.52 13.39
C SER A 13 4.02 11.95 13.16
N PRO A 14 5.01 12.26 14.01
CA PRO A 14 6.29 11.57 13.97
C PRO A 14 6.09 10.10 14.33
N VAL A 15 6.60 9.21 13.49
CA VAL A 15 6.74 7.79 13.81
C VAL A 15 7.79 7.69 14.91
N GLU A 16 7.40 7.18 16.09
CA GLU A 16 8.37 6.82 17.12
C GLU A 16 9.15 5.60 16.63
N GLU A 17 10.38 5.85 16.22
CA GLU A 17 11.39 4.84 15.91
C GLU A 17 11.84 4.19 17.22
N SER A 18 11.11 3.15 17.65
CA SER A 18 11.54 2.29 18.76
C SER A 18 12.67 1.39 18.24
N SER A 19 13.89 1.91 18.35
CA SER A 19 15.12 1.19 18.05
C SER A 19 15.31 0.03 19.02
N ALA A 20 15.52 -1.15 18.46
CA ALA A 20 15.83 -2.37 19.16
C ALA A 20 17.15 -2.24 19.95
N GLU A 21 17.06 -2.26 21.27
CA GLU A 21 18.21 -2.57 22.11
C GLU A 21 18.35 -4.10 22.21
N VAL A 22 19.29 -4.64 21.45
CA VAL A 22 19.70 -6.04 21.54
C VAL A 22 20.52 -6.19 22.84
N SER A 23 19.85 -6.57 23.92
CA SER A 23 20.55 -7.00 25.13
C SER A 23 21.03 -8.44 24.90
N ARG A 24 22.35 -8.57 24.72
CA ARG A 24 23.06 -9.84 24.70
C ARG A 24 23.14 -10.37 26.13
N ASP A 25 22.10 -11.05 26.59
CA ASP A 25 22.20 -11.82 27.82
C ASP A 25 22.67 -13.24 27.51
N SER A 26 23.95 -13.46 27.80
CA SER A 26 24.60 -14.76 27.79
C SER A 26 24.38 -15.38 29.17
N GLY A 27 23.37 -16.24 29.30
CA GLY A 27 23.00 -16.81 30.60
C GLY A 27 22.60 -18.29 30.52
N ASN A 28 23.60 -19.16 30.68
CA ASN A 28 23.53 -20.59 31.00
C ASN A 28 22.56 -21.49 30.21
N VAL A 29 23.12 -22.18 29.23
CA VAL A 29 22.67 -23.53 28.85
C VAL A 29 22.95 -24.47 30.02
N SER A 30 21.92 -24.84 30.78
CA SER A 30 21.99 -26.04 31.62
C SER A 30 22.04 -27.25 30.70
N GLN A 31 23.25 -27.77 30.47
CA GLN A 31 23.40 -29.13 29.98
C GLN A 31 23.04 -30.08 31.12
N SER A 32 21.85 -30.67 31.04
CA SER A 32 21.56 -31.87 31.80
C SER A 32 22.32 -33.01 31.16
N GLU A 33 23.47 -33.36 31.75
CA GLU A 33 24.19 -34.59 31.43
C GLU A 33 23.30 -35.78 31.79
N SER A 34 23.05 -36.61 30.78
CA SER A 34 22.46 -37.93 30.92
C SER A 34 23.40 -38.81 31.76
N SER A 35 22.99 -39.18 32.96
CA SER A 35 23.55 -40.35 33.65
C SER A 35 22.86 -41.59 33.10
N GLY A 36 23.37 -42.10 31.98
CA GLY A 36 23.04 -43.44 31.50
C GLY A 36 23.52 -44.46 32.53
N SER A 37 22.60 -45.06 33.29
CA SER A 37 22.93 -46.24 34.10
C SER A 37 23.03 -47.45 33.17
N VAL A 38 24.24 -47.69 32.68
CA VAL A 38 24.64 -48.99 32.15
C VAL A 38 25.24 -49.77 33.32
N ILE A 39 24.47 -50.67 33.91
CA ILE A 39 24.99 -51.71 34.80
C ILE A 39 24.39 -53.06 34.39
N SER A 40 25.02 -53.60 33.36
CA SER A 40 25.52 -54.97 33.25
C SER A 40 24.61 -56.11 33.71
N ASP A 41 23.90 -56.69 32.75
CA ASP A 41 23.71 -58.13 32.69
C ASP A 41 25.08 -58.80 32.50
N VAL A 42 25.70 -59.25 33.60
CA VAL A 42 26.77 -60.24 33.52
C VAL A 42 26.44 -61.40 34.44
N LEU A 43 26.04 -62.51 33.82
CA LEU A 43 26.02 -63.82 34.42
C LEU A 43 27.48 -64.16 34.79
N SER A 44 27.84 -63.95 36.05
CA SER A 44 29.10 -64.44 36.60
C SER A 44 28.81 -65.61 37.51
N SER A 45 28.96 -66.82 36.95
CA SER A 45 29.16 -68.05 37.69
C SER A 45 30.45 -67.91 38.51
N GLY A 46 30.33 -67.37 39.72
CA GLY A 46 31.35 -67.38 40.75
C GLY A 46 31.06 -68.49 41.74
N ASP A 47 31.90 -69.51 41.75
CA ASP A 47 31.92 -70.61 42.71
C ASP A 47 32.14 -70.04 44.13
N ILE A 48 31.09 -70.05 44.96
CA ILE A 48 31.17 -69.58 46.36
C ILE A 48 31.63 -70.76 47.21
N SER A 49 32.88 -70.67 47.66
CA SER A 49 33.50 -71.53 48.66
C SER A 49 32.55 -71.75 49.86
N GLN A 50 32.13 -73.00 50.05
CA GLN A 50 31.41 -73.44 51.24
C GLN A 50 32.33 -73.35 52.45
N SER A 51 32.04 -72.41 53.36
CA SER A 51 32.56 -72.43 54.72
C SER A 51 31.50 -73.04 55.65
N PRO A 52 31.83 -74.09 56.42
CA PRO A 52 30.88 -74.69 57.34
C PRO A 52 30.98 -74.00 58.69
N SER A 53 29.96 -73.24 59.10
CA SER A 53 29.60 -73.20 60.52
C SER A 53 28.35 -72.39 60.82
N PHE A 54 27.57 -73.02 61.71
CA PHE A 54 26.57 -72.46 62.59
C PHE A 54 25.20 -72.16 62.00
N SER A 55 24.45 -73.24 61.76
CA SER A 55 23.00 -73.24 61.79
C SER A 55 22.51 -72.79 63.18
N MET A 56 22.31 -71.48 63.34
CA MET A 56 21.34 -70.94 64.30
C MET A 56 19.97 -70.98 63.63
N PRO A 57 18.92 -71.50 64.28
CA PRO A 57 17.56 -71.23 63.83
C PRO A 57 17.29 -69.74 64.08
N GLY A 58 17.54 -68.92 63.06
CA GLY A 58 17.07 -67.54 63.03
C GLY A 58 15.53 -67.54 63.05
N PRO A 59 14.90 -66.58 63.74
CA PRO A 59 13.44 -66.55 63.89
C PRO A 59 12.77 -66.42 62.50
N PRO A 60 11.50 -66.84 62.36
CA PRO A 60 10.77 -66.84 61.08
C PRO A 60 10.43 -65.45 60.47
N GLU A 61 11.23 -64.40 60.73
CA GLU A 61 10.91 -62.99 60.40
C GLU A 61 11.59 -62.43 59.12
N SER A 62 12.33 -63.24 58.35
CA SER A 62 13.07 -62.73 57.17
C SER A 62 12.19 -62.50 55.94
N THR A 63 11.09 -63.23 55.81
CA THR A 63 10.17 -63.09 54.66
C THR A 63 9.21 -61.93 54.85
N GLU A 64 8.70 -61.69 56.06
CA GLU A 64 7.79 -60.57 56.33
C GLU A 64 8.47 -59.21 56.17
N THR A 65 9.71 -59.09 56.65
CA THR A 65 10.50 -57.85 56.51
C THR A 65 10.88 -57.56 55.06
N GLU A 66 11.25 -58.58 54.27
CA GLU A 66 11.52 -58.43 52.83
C GLU A 66 10.24 -58.06 52.05
N ASN A 67 9.10 -58.69 52.38
CA ASN A 67 7.82 -58.36 51.79
C ASN A 67 7.36 -56.94 52.16
N LEU A 68 7.58 -56.52 53.40
CA LEU A 68 7.31 -55.15 53.84
C LEU A 68 8.18 -54.14 53.09
N LEU A 69 9.48 -54.43 52.90
CA LEU A 69 10.38 -53.58 52.13
C LEU A 69 9.96 -53.49 50.66
N LYS A 70 9.61 -54.62 50.02
CA LYS A 70 9.10 -54.65 48.65
C LYS A 70 7.81 -53.86 48.50
N ASN A 71 6.84 -54.05 49.40
CA ASN A 71 5.59 -53.31 49.41
C ASN A 71 5.84 -51.81 49.60
N THR A 72 6.71 -51.44 50.54
CA THR A 72 7.06 -50.03 50.80
C THR A 72 7.75 -49.39 49.60
N ALA A 73 8.72 -50.08 48.99
CA ALA A 73 9.39 -49.61 47.78
C ALA A 73 8.42 -49.50 46.58
N GLN A 74 7.48 -50.45 46.44
CA GLN A 74 6.42 -50.37 45.44
C GLN A 74 5.52 -49.15 45.67
N SER A 75 5.06 -48.92 46.90
CA SER A 75 4.25 -47.76 47.25
C SER A 75 4.97 -46.45 46.94
N TYR A 76 6.25 -46.32 47.29
CA TYR A 76 7.04 -45.13 46.96
C TYR A 76 7.28 -44.97 45.44
N SER A 77 7.62 -46.05 44.73
CA SER A 77 7.83 -46.00 43.28
C SER A 77 6.55 -45.68 42.50
N ALA A 78 5.38 -46.05 43.03
CA ALA A 78 4.09 -45.76 42.44
C ALA A 78 3.80 -44.27 42.43
N TYR A 79 4.15 -43.52 43.48
CA TYR A 79 4.00 -42.06 43.51
C TYR A 79 4.81 -41.37 42.41
N VAL A 80 6.07 -41.79 42.22
CA VAL A 80 6.95 -41.23 41.17
C VAL A 80 6.45 -41.58 39.76
N LYS A 81 6.03 -42.84 39.54
CA LYS A 81 5.47 -43.27 38.26
C LYS A 81 4.16 -42.58 37.92
N ALA A 82 3.27 -42.42 38.89
CA ALA A 82 1.99 -41.75 38.69
C ALA A 82 2.19 -40.27 38.33
N SER A 83 3.08 -39.57 39.04
CA SER A 83 3.41 -38.16 38.76
C SER A 83 4.06 -37.96 37.40
N ALA A 84 5.02 -38.82 37.04
CA ALA A 84 5.75 -38.67 35.77
C ALA A 84 4.89 -39.00 34.55
N ALA A 85 3.99 -39.98 34.64
CA ALA A 85 3.15 -40.38 33.52
C ALA A 85 2.16 -39.27 33.10
N GLU A 86 1.56 -38.60 34.07
CA GLU A 86 0.63 -37.49 33.82
C GLU A 86 1.35 -36.27 33.22
N GLU A 87 2.52 -35.91 33.75
CA GLU A 87 3.34 -34.81 33.20
C GLU A 87 3.80 -35.08 31.77
N ILE A 88 4.21 -36.32 31.46
CA ILE A 88 4.59 -36.72 30.10
C ILE A 88 3.39 -36.59 29.16
N GLN A 89 2.22 -37.07 29.55
CA GLN A 89 1.02 -36.98 28.72
C GLN A 89 0.61 -35.52 28.46
N ASN A 90 0.69 -34.66 29.48
CA ASN A 90 0.40 -33.23 29.33
C ASN A 90 1.40 -32.56 28.38
N LEU A 91 2.68 -32.94 28.43
CA LEU A 91 3.70 -32.44 27.51
C LEU A 91 3.44 -32.89 26.07
N GLU A 92 3.10 -34.17 25.86
CA GLU A 92 2.76 -34.71 24.53
C GLU A 92 1.56 -33.97 23.92
N MET A 93 0.52 -33.73 24.72
CA MET A 93 -0.66 -32.95 24.28
C MET A 93 -0.29 -31.50 23.93
N SER A 94 0.56 -30.85 24.75
CA SER A 94 1.02 -29.49 24.48
C SER A 94 1.88 -29.40 23.22
N LEU A 95 2.71 -30.42 22.97
CA LEU A 95 3.54 -30.51 21.76
C LEU A 95 2.67 -30.67 20.52
N GLU A 96 1.67 -31.55 20.56
CA GLU A 96 0.74 -31.72 19.44
C GLU A 96 -0.01 -30.42 19.12
N GLU A 97 -0.52 -29.73 20.14
CA GLU A 97 -1.17 -28.43 19.95
C GLU A 97 -0.21 -27.40 19.34
N MET A 98 1.05 -27.40 19.77
CA MET A 98 2.06 -26.50 19.22
C MET A 98 2.39 -26.83 17.76
N LEU A 99 2.46 -28.11 17.39
CA LEU A 99 2.67 -28.54 16.00
C LEU A 99 1.50 -28.10 15.11
N VAL A 100 0.26 -28.26 15.57
CA VAL A 100 -0.93 -27.76 14.87
C VAL A 100 -0.84 -26.26 14.67
N ARG A 101 -0.50 -25.49 15.71
CA ARG A 101 -0.34 -24.04 15.59
C ARG A 101 0.77 -23.64 14.62
N VAL A 102 1.88 -24.39 14.57
CA VAL A 102 2.96 -24.15 13.60
C VAL A 102 2.47 -24.37 12.16
N ASP A 103 1.71 -25.43 11.91
CA ASP A 103 1.13 -25.69 10.58
C ASP A 103 0.16 -24.58 10.15
N GLU A 104 -0.68 -24.10 11.08
CA GLU A 104 -1.54 -22.94 10.85
C GLU A 104 -0.73 -21.66 10.52
N PHE A 105 0.38 -21.42 11.24
CA PHE A 105 1.27 -20.29 10.94
C PHE A 105 1.89 -20.39 9.55
N VAL A 106 2.29 -21.58 9.12
CA VAL A 106 2.80 -21.80 7.75
C VAL A 106 1.71 -21.49 6.74
N GLY A 107 0.48 -21.96 6.97
CA GLY A 107 -0.67 -21.64 6.11
C GLY A 107 -0.94 -20.14 6.00
N MET A 108 -0.88 -19.41 7.12
CA MET A 108 -1.02 -17.94 7.12
C MET A 108 0.12 -17.25 6.36
N LEU A 109 1.37 -17.72 6.49
CA LEU A 109 2.50 -17.17 5.77
C LEU A 109 2.38 -17.37 4.25
N ASP A 110 1.92 -18.54 3.82
CA ASP A 110 1.68 -18.80 2.40
C ASP A 110 0.57 -17.91 1.83
N MET A 111 -0.49 -17.67 2.62
CA MET A 111 -1.55 -16.72 2.25
C MET A 111 -0.99 -15.30 2.10
N ILE A 112 -0.24 -14.80 3.09
CA ILE A 112 0.38 -13.47 3.04
C ILE A 112 1.32 -13.36 1.84
N ARG A 113 2.12 -14.40 1.57
CA ARG A 113 3.05 -14.43 0.44
C ARG A 113 2.30 -14.36 -0.88
N ASN A 114 1.22 -15.12 -1.03
CA ASN A 114 0.39 -15.10 -2.23
C ASN A 114 -0.27 -13.73 -2.43
N ASP A 115 -0.87 -13.16 -1.38
CA ASP A 115 -1.52 -11.86 -1.42
C ASP A 115 -0.52 -10.74 -1.75
N THR A 116 0.67 -10.78 -1.13
CA THR A 116 1.77 -9.86 -1.45
C THR A 116 2.18 -9.99 -2.91
N SER A 117 2.29 -11.22 -3.42
CA SER A 117 2.63 -11.48 -4.81
C SER A 117 1.56 -10.92 -5.75
N GLN A 118 0.28 -11.08 -5.42
CA GLN A 118 -0.83 -10.53 -6.21
C GLN A 118 -0.84 -8.99 -6.18
N VAL A 119 -0.61 -8.37 -5.02
CA VAL A 119 -0.56 -6.92 -4.89
C VAL A 119 0.59 -6.33 -5.70
N VAL A 120 1.80 -6.89 -5.56
CA VAL A 120 3.01 -6.35 -6.17
C VAL A 120 3.06 -6.62 -7.67
N ASN A 121 2.69 -7.84 -8.10
CA ASN A 121 2.87 -8.23 -9.50
C ASN A 121 1.65 -7.89 -10.38
N ASP A 122 0.44 -7.82 -9.81
CA ASP A 122 -0.78 -7.60 -10.60
C ASP A 122 -1.45 -6.27 -10.26
N ASN A 123 -1.82 -6.04 -9.00
CA ASN A 123 -2.66 -4.89 -8.64
C ASN A 123 -1.91 -3.57 -8.81
N LEU A 124 -0.67 -3.47 -8.33
CA LEU A 124 0.10 -2.23 -8.37
C LEU A 124 0.43 -1.80 -9.81
N PRO A 125 0.89 -2.68 -10.72
CA PRO A 125 1.07 -2.32 -12.13
C PRO A 125 -0.25 -1.91 -12.81
N GLN A 126 -1.37 -2.55 -12.48
CA GLN A 126 -2.67 -2.17 -13.01
C GLN A 126 -3.09 -0.77 -12.55
N ILE A 127 -2.89 -0.43 -11.27
CA ILE A 127 -3.14 0.91 -10.74
C ILE A 127 -2.27 1.94 -11.46
N TYR A 128 -0.98 1.65 -11.67
CA TYR A 128 -0.09 2.55 -12.40
C TYR A 128 -0.56 2.79 -13.83
N ARG A 129 -0.94 1.73 -14.55
CA ARG A 129 -1.51 1.85 -15.91
C ARG A 129 -2.77 2.70 -15.91
N LYS A 130 -3.67 2.51 -14.93
CA LYS A 130 -4.89 3.34 -14.81
C LYS A 130 -4.59 4.79 -14.47
N ALA A 131 -3.56 5.06 -13.68
CA ALA A 131 -3.10 6.42 -13.43
C ALA A 131 -2.55 7.09 -14.70
N GLU A 132 -1.86 6.35 -15.57
CA GLU A 132 -1.42 6.85 -16.88
C GLU A 132 -2.60 7.16 -17.80
N GLU A 133 -3.58 6.25 -17.89
CA GLU A 133 -4.81 6.47 -18.65
C GLU A 133 -5.54 7.74 -18.16
N MET A 134 -5.62 7.94 -16.83
CA MET A 134 -6.18 9.17 -16.26
C MET A 134 -5.38 10.42 -16.65
N ARG A 135 -4.04 10.35 -16.67
CA ARG A 135 -3.20 11.48 -17.11
C ARG A 135 -3.49 11.87 -18.56
N ALA A 136 -3.67 10.90 -19.44
CA ALA A 136 -4.05 11.15 -20.83
C ALA A 136 -5.43 11.84 -20.93
N VAL A 137 -6.38 11.46 -20.08
CA VAL A 137 -7.69 12.15 -20.01
C VAL A 137 -7.53 13.59 -19.53
N TYR A 138 -6.72 13.85 -18.50
CA TYR A 138 -6.48 15.22 -18.03
C TYR A 138 -5.81 16.10 -19.10
N GLN A 139 -4.87 15.56 -19.88
CA GLN A 139 -4.31 16.29 -21.02
C GLN A 139 -5.36 16.65 -22.07
N LYS A 140 -6.29 15.72 -22.36
CA LYS A 140 -7.42 16.00 -23.27
C LYS A 140 -8.33 17.11 -22.72
N ILE A 141 -8.53 17.17 -21.40
CA ILE A 141 -9.28 18.24 -20.72
C ILE A 141 -8.53 19.58 -20.83
N ASP A 142 -7.24 19.60 -20.56
CA ASP A 142 -6.42 20.83 -20.64
C ASP A 142 -6.40 21.41 -22.06
N ASN A 143 -6.28 20.55 -23.08
CA ASN A 143 -6.34 20.95 -24.48
C ASN A 143 -7.72 21.54 -24.84
N LEU A 144 -8.80 20.94 -24.32
CA LEU A 144 -10.14 21.45 -24.51
C LEU A 144 -10.34 22.81 -23.84
N ASP A 145 -9.83 23.00 -22.63
CA ASP A 145 -9.89 24.29 -21.94
C ASP A 145 -9.12 25.39 -22.70
N ALA A 146 -7.91 25.09 -23.18
CA ALA A 146 -7.13 26.00 -24.02
C ALA A 146 -7.88 26.37 -25.31
N PHE A 147 -8.49 25.37 -25.96
CA PHE A 147 -9.30 25.57 -27.15
C PHE A 147 -10.50 26.50 -26.88
N VAL A 148 -11.27 26.24 -25.82
CA VAL A 148 -12.44 27.07 -25.44
C VAL A 148 -12.02 28.50 -25.13
N LYS A 149 -10.92 28.70 -24.39
CA LYS A 149 -10.37 30.04 -24.12
C LYS A 149 -9.99 30.79 -25.40
N MET A 150 -9.38 30.10 -26.35
CA MET A 150 -9.03 30.67 -27.65
C MET A 150 -10.27 31.06 -28.46
N VAL A 151 -11.28 30.20 -28.52
CA VAL A 151 -12.56 30.50 -29.19
C VAL A 151 -13.23 31.71 -28.54
N GLY A 152 -13.28 31.76 -27.21
CA GLY A 152 -13.82 32.89 -26.45
C GLY A 152 -13.13 34.21 -26.80
N ARG A 153 -11.78 34.22 -26.88
CA ARG A 153 -11.01 35.39 -27.32
C ARG A 153 -11.35 35.81 -28.75
N ASN A 154 -11.46 34.86 -29.68
CA ASN A 154 -11.80 35.18 -31.07
C ASN A 154 -13.21 35.76 -31.21
N VAL A 155 -14.19 35.24 -30.45
CA VAL A 155 -15.56 35.78 -30.42
C VAL A 155 -15.58 37.19 -29.84
N ALA A 156 -14.84 37.45 -28.75
CA ALA A 156 -14.76 38.79 -28.16
C ALA A 156 -14.18 39.82 -29.15
N VAL A 157 -13.13 39.47 -29.89
CA VAL A 157 -12.56 40.34 -30.94
C VAL A 157 -13.60 40.58 -32.05
N MET A 158 -14.31 39.54 -32.48
CA MET A 158 -15.35 39.67 -33.50
C MET A 158 -16.50 40.56 -33.03
N GLU A 159 -16.95 40.43 -31.79
CA GLU A 159 -18.00 41.27 -31.20
C GLU A 159 -17.58 42.75 -31.13
N GLU A 160 -16.32 43.03 -30.80
CA GLU A 160 -15.77 44.40 -30.81
C GLU A 160 -15.72 44.99 -32.23
N GLU A 161 -15.25 44.23 -33.22
CA GLU A 161 -15.23 44.66 -34.62
C GLU A 161 -16.65 44.92 -35.17
N VAL A 162 -17.62 44.06 -34.84
CA VAL A 162 -19.02 44.25 -35.23
C VAL A 162 -19.59 45.49 -34.55
N THR A 163 -19.39 45.66 -33.25
CA THR A 163 -19.83 46.84 -32.50
C THR A 163 -19.24 48.13 -33.08
N GLN A 164 -17.96 48.12 -33.45
CA GLN A 164 -17.30 49.26 -34.09
C GLN A 164 -17.89 49.55 -35.48
N ALA A 165 -18.13 48.51 -36.29
CA ALA A 165 -18.76 48.66 -37.60
C ALA A 165 -20.19 49.21 -37.49
N GLU A 166 -20.98 48.73 -36.52
CA GLU A 166 -22.34 49.23 -36.24
C GLU A 166 -22.33 50.68 -35.76
N ALA A 167 -21.40 51.08 -34.89
CA ALA A 167 -21.25 52.46 -34.45
C ALA A 167 -20.90 53.39 -35.63
N ASN A 168 -19.99 52.95 -36.51
CA ASN A 168 -19.62 53.69 -37.71
C ASN A 168 -20.78 53.77 -38.72
N LEU A 169 -21.65 52.76 -38.80
CA LEU A 169 -22.81 52.78 -39.69
C LEU A 169 -23.97 53.60 -39.11
N GLY A 170 -24.24 53.48 -37.80
CA GLY A 170 -25.31 54.19 -37.08
C GLY A 170 -25.07 55.69 -36.94
N THR A 171 -23.82 56.15 -37.01
CA THR A 171 -23.45 57.58 -37.06
C THR A 171 -23.64 58.22 -38.44
N LEU A 172 -23.89 57.42 -39.49
CA LEU A 172 -23.92 57.85 -40.90
C LEU A 172 -25.30 58.03 -41.60
N PRO A 173 -26.47 58.03 -40.94
CA PRO A 173 -27.70 58.56 -41.57
C PRO A 173 -27.96 60.05 -41.28
N GLY A 174 -27.53 60.54 -40.11
CA GLY A 174 -27.85 61.90 -39.64
C GLY A 174 -26.89 62.98 -40.13
N THR A 175 -25.61 62.65 -40.27
CA THR A 175 -24.54 63.57 -40.70
C THR A 175 -24.54 63.76 -42.22
N PHE A 176 -24.75 62.70 -43.00
CA PHE A 176 -24.93 62.80 -44.45
C PHE A 176 -26.18 63.58 -44.86
N LYS A 177 -27.27 63.52 -44.08
CA LYS A 177 -28.47 64.34 -44.32
C LYS A 177 -28.20 65.84 -44.11
N LYS A 178 -27.30 66.20 -43.18
CA LYS A 178 -26.85 67.59 -42.98
C LYS A 178 -25.94 68.07 -44.11
N PHE A 179 -25.05 67.20 -44.61
CA PHE A 179 -24.20 67.52 -45.77
C PHE A 179 -24.99 67.61 -47.08
N LEU A 180 -25.94 66.71 -47.34
CA LEU A 180 -26.78 66.79 -48.54
C LEU A 180 -27.70 68.02 -48.53
N ARG A 181 -28.12 68.50 -47.36
CA ARG A 181 -28.87 69.76 -47.23
C ARG A 181 -27.98 70.99 -47.42
N ALA A 182 -26.67 70.87 -47.24
CA ALA A 182 -25.70 71.94 -47.53
C ALA A 182 -25.26 71.98 -49.02
N ILE A 183 -25.59 70.95 -49.81
CA ILE A 183 -25.16 70.80 -51.22
C ILE A 183 -26.31 71.04 -52.21
N SER A 184 -27.54 71.32 -51.74
CA SER A 184 -28.65 71.70 -52.62
C SER A 184 -28.55 73.16 -53.10
N ALA A 185 -27.57 73.43 -53.96
CA ALA A 185 -27.50 74.55 -54.90
C ALA A 185 -26.59 74.16 -56.08
N PRO A 186 -27.06 74.13 -57.34
CA PRO A 186 -26.28 73.58 -58.45
C PRO A 186 -25.48 74.67 -59.15
N THR A 187 -24.15 74.58 -59.19
CA THR A 187 -23.33 75.39 -60.11
C THR A 187 -21.97 74.71 -60.36
N PHE A 188 -21.90 74.01 -61.49
CA PHE A 188 -20.75 73.81 -62.39
C PHE A 188 -19.37 73.38 -61.84
N LEU A 189 -19.07 72.11 -62.12
CA LEU A 189 -17.80 71.54 -62.59
C LEU A 189 -16.50 72.23 -62.13
N ASN A 190 -15.78 71.60 -61.19
CA ASN A 190 -14.32 71.62 -61.17
C ASN A 190 -13.73 70.42 -60.39
N LYS A 191 -12.90 69.66 -61.12
CA LYS A 191 -11.73 68.85 -60.70
C LYS A 191 -11.40 68.84 -59.20
N THR A 192 -11.62 67.70 -58.53
CA THR A 192 -10.85 67.29 -57.36
C THR A 192 -10.70 65.77 -57.29
N ALA A 193 -9.50 65.37 -56.89
CA ALA A 193 -9.01 64.00 -56.75
C ALA A 193 -9.98 63.06 -56.03
N SER A 194 -10.05 61.84 -56.54
CA SER A 194 -10.64 60.68 -55.88
C SER A 194 -10.01 60.49 -54.50
N PRO A 195 -10.77 60.54 -53.39
CA PRO A 195 -10.26 60.06 -52.12
C PRO A 195 -10.24 58.54 -52.24
N ARG A 196 -9.02 58.01 -52.29
CA ARG A 196 -8.71 56.59 -52.11
C ARG A 196 -9.57 56.07 -50.96
N ARG A 197 -10.61 55.31 -51.31
CA ARG A 197 -11.33 54.41 -50.42
C ARG A 197 -10.23 53.63 -49.72
N GLN A 198 -9.94 53.94 -48.45
CA GLN A 198 -9.32 52.98 -47.57
C GLN A 198 -10.35 51.87 -47.47
N GLN A 199 -10.25 50.89 -48.38
CA GLN A 199 -10.75 49.57 -48.12
C GLN A 199 -10.09 49.21 -46.79
N SER A 200 -10.89 49.24 -45.73
CA SER A 200 -10.65 48.44 -44.55
C SER A 200 -10.26 47.07 -45.09
N GLN A 201 -8.98 46.75 -44.98
CA GLN A 201 -8.51 45.41 -45.25
C GLN A 201 -9.20 44.58 -44.18
N HIS A 202 -10.36 44.02 -44.52
CA HIS A 202 -10.97 42.97 -43.74
C HIS A 202 -9.97 41.82 -43.82
N SER A 203 -9.05 41.79 -42.85
CA SER A 203 -8.21 40.64 -42.63
C SER A 203 -9.16 39.52 -42.27
N THR A 204 -9.37 38.59 -43.20
CA THR A 204 -10.06 37.34 -42.93
C THR A 204 -9.33 36.69 -41.77
N MET A 205 -9.94 36.76 -40.58
CA MET A 205 -9.43 36.11 -39.38
C MET A 205 -9.23 34.64 -39.71
N ARG A 206 -8.04 34.11 -39.39
CA ARG A 206 -7.73 32.70 -39.55
C ARG A 206 -8.73 31.92 -38.68
N VAL A 207 -9.66 31.22 -39.34
CA VAL A 207 -10.58 30.29 -38.68
C VAL A 207 -9.74 29.26 -37.95
N PHE A 208 -10.09 28.98 -36.69
CA PHE A 208 -9.35 28.04 -35.86
C PHE A 208 -9.36 26.64 -36.48
N SER A 209 -8.27 25.90 -36.33
CA SER A 209 -8.25 24.47 -36.64
C SER A 209 -8.31 23.67 -35.35
N THR A 210 -9.22 22.70 -35.31
CA THR A 210 -9.32 21.73 -34.21
C THR A 210 -8.06 20.86 -34.14
N ASP A 211 -7.38 20.68 -35.26
CA ASP A 211 -6.15 19.89 -35.39
C ASP A 211 -4.97 20.47 -34.59
N ASP A 212 -5.00 21.78 -34.27
CA ASP A 212 -3.95 22.45 -33.49
C ASP A 212 -4.02 22.10 -31.99
N TYR A 213 -5.15 21.54 -31.52
CA TYR A 213 -5.42 21.26 -30.10
C TYR A 213 -5.69 19.78 -29.84
N PHE A 214 -6.21 19.08 -30.83
CA PHE A 214 -6.46 17.65 -30.77
C PHE A 214 -5.60 16.99 -31.83
N CYS A 215 -4.43 16.49 -31.43
CA CYS A 215 -3.66 15.63 -32.32
C CYS A 215 -4.50 14.36 -32.57
N PRO A 216 -4.83 14.00 -33.82
CA PRO A 216 -5.47 12.72 -34.09
C PRO A 216 -4.50 11.66 -33.57
N GLU A 217 -4.96 10.84 -32.62
CA GLU A 217 -4.23 9.65 -32.18
C GLU A 217 -3.69 8.98 -33.44
N SER A 218 -2.37 8.96 -33.58
CA SER A 218 -1.68 8.20 -34.60
C SER A 218 -2.28 6.80 -34.54
N ALA A 219 -2.98 6.44 -35.61
CA ALA A 219 -3.54 5.12 -35.82
C ALA A 219 -2.39 4.11 -35.81
N GLU A 220 -2.02 3.64 -34.62
CA GLU A 220 -1.11 2.53 -34.44
C GLU A 220 -1.92 1.26 -34.18
N LYS A 221 -1.66 0.35 -35.10
CA LYS A 221 -2.16 -0.99 -35.37
C LYS A 221 -2.14 -1.95 -34.20
#